data_AF-G6YCW9-F1
#
_entry.id   AF-G6YCW9-F1
#
_cell.length_a   1.000
_cell.length_b   1.000
_cell.length_c   1.000
_cell.angle_alpha   90.00
_cell.angle_beta   90.00
_cell.angle_gamma   90.00
#
_symmetry.space_group_name_H-M   'P 1'
#
loop_
_entity.id
_entity.type
_entity.pdbx_description
1 polymer ?
#
loop_
_entity_poly.entity_id
_entity_poly.type
_entity_poly.pdbx_seq_one_letter_code
_entity_poly.pdbx_strand_id
1 'polypeptide(L)'
;MTSLTASLRLLTSTLAMSLATVPAWTQSAPAPVLTLELNGAQPSEKGCRLTFVVNNALGADLTKAAFEIALFNDAGVVDRLTVLDFKDLPNGKTKVTRFDLAGTDCAKVRRVLINSATECASSGVEPSACMRKLKTETKTGIAFGV
;
A
#
# COMPACT_ATOMS: atom_id res chain seq x y z
N MET A 1 -67.67 -62.99 10.80
CA MET A 1 -67.80 -61.71 11.53
C MET A 1 -66.89 -60.71 10.85
N THR A 2 -67.51 -59.67 10.32
CA THR A 2 -67.02 -58.38 9.75
C THR A 2 -65.74 -57.85 10.41
N SER A 3 -64.80 -57.18 9.73
CA SER A 3 -64.90 -55.96 8.89
C SER A 3 -63.64 -55.81 8.00
N LEU A 4 -63.75 -55.39 6.72
CA LEU A 4 -63.57 -54.01 6.18
C LEU A 4 -62.10 -53.50 6.31
N THR A 5 -61.36 -52.96 5.33
CA THR A 5 -61.69 -52.17 4.13
C THR A 5 -60.42 -51.90 3.28
N ALA A 6 -60.61 -51.74 1.97
CA ALA A 6 -59.95 -50.83 1.02
C ALA A 6 -58.41 -50.82 0.80
N SER A 7 -58.05 -51.16 -0.44
CA SER A 7 -56.76 -51.02 -1.10
C SER A 7 -56.38 -49.56 -1.42
N LEU A 8 -55.09 -49.22 -1.33
CA LEU A 8 -54.48 -48.13 -2.10
C LEU A 8 -53.00 -48.43 -2.37
N ARG A 9 -52.63 -48.55 -3.66
CA ARG A 9 -51.24 -48.69 -4.12
C ARG A 9 -50.56 -47.32 -4.12
N LEU A 10 -49.34 -47.19 -3.58
CA LEU A 10 -48.42 -46.12 -3.97
C LEU A 10 -46.96 -46.62 -3.98
N LEU A 11 -46.32 -46.51 -5.16
CA LEU A 11 -44.88 -46.60 -5.37
C LEU A 11 -44.20 -45.43 -4.62
N THR A 12 -43.21 -45.72 -3.78
CA THR A 12 -42.32 -44.70 -3.20
C THR A 12 -40.96 -44.73 -3.89
N SER A 13 -40.76 -43.74 -4.77
CA SER A 13 -39.51 -43.45 -5.47
C SER A 13 -38.51 -42.82 -4.50
N THR A 14 -37.34 -43.43 -4.35
CA THR A 14 -36.20 -42.90 -3.58
C THR A 14 -35.49 -41.80 -4.38
N LEU A 15 -35.75 -40.53 -4.04
CA LEU A 15 -35.04 -39.38 -4.60
C LEU A 15 -33.74 -39.15 -3.81
N ALA A 16 -32.61 -39.69 -4.28
CA ALA A 16 -31.29 -39.44 -3.73
C ALA A 16 -30.82 -38.03 -4.15
N MET A 17 -30.83 -37.09 -3.21
CA MET A 17 -30.39 -35.71 -3.42
C MET A 17 -28.87 -35.64 -3.28
N SER A 18 -28.15 -35.68 -4.40
CA SER A 18 -26.69 -35.54 -4.46
C SER A 18 -26.28 -34.11 -4.09
N LEU A 19 -25.74 -33.93 -2.88
CA LEU A 19 -25.08 -32.71 -2.43
C LEU A 19 -23.78 -32.50 -3.23
N ALA A 20 -23.84 -31.66 -4.27
CA ALA A 20 -22.65 -31.20 -4.95
C ALA A 20 -21.90 -30.21 -4.05
N THR A 21 -20.76 -30.63 -3.50
CA THR A 21 -19.84 -29.76 -2.77
C THR A 21 -19.16 -28.81 -3.76
N VAL A 22 -19.61 -27.57 -3.83
CA VAL A 22 -18.88 -26.49 -4.52
C VAL A 22 -17.67 -26.08 -3.67
N PRO A 23 -16.44 -26.09 -4.21
CA PRO A 23 -15.27 -25.62 -3.48
C PRO A 23 -15.38 -24.09 -3.30
N ALA A 24 -15.41 -23.64 -2.05
CA ALA A 24 -15.29 -22.22 -1.73
C ALA A 24 -13.85 -21.77 -1.94
N TRP A 25 -13.60 -20.95 -2.97
CA TRP A 25 -12.31 -20.27 -3.11
C TRP A 25 -12.22 -19.15 -2.06
N THR A 26 -11.24 -19.27 -1.15
CA THR A 26 -10.90 -18.19 -0.23
C THR A 26 -10.12 -17.11 -0.97
N GLN A 27 -10.69 -15.91 -1.10
CA GLN A 27 -9.94 -14.73 -1.55
C GLN A 27 -8.98 -14.34 -0.42
N SER A 28 -7.67 -14.50 -0.66
CA SER A 28 -6.64 -14.04 0.26
C SER A 28 -6.71 -12.51 0.37
N ALA A 29 -6.70 -11.98 1.60
CA ALA A 29 -6.60 -10.54 1.81
C ALA A 29 -5.28 -10.01 1.20
N PRO A 30 -5.27 -8.78 0.65
CA PRO A 30 -4.04 -8.17 0.14
C PRO A 30 -2.95 -8.14 1.22
N ALA A 31 -1.71 -8.42 0.82
CA ALA A 31 -0.59 -8.34 1.74
C ALA A 31 -0.39 -6.89 2.24
N PRO A 32 -0.03 -6.68 3.52
CA PRO A 32 0.24 -5.35 4.06
C PRO A 32 1.31 -4.61 3.26
N VAL A 33 1.05 -3.35 2.91
CA VAL A 33 1.94 -2.52 2.08
C VAL A 33 1.89 -1.05 2.48
N LEU A 34 3.04 -0.39 2.42
CA LEU A 34 3.12 1.07 2.47
C LEU A 34 3.61 1.55 1.10
N THR A 35 2.77 2.25 0.36
CA THR A 35 3.14 2.75 -0.97
C THR A 35 3.51 4.22 -0.89
N LEU A 36 4.71 4.56 -1.37
CA LEU A 36 5.13 5.93 -1.64
C LEU A 36 5.22 6.10 -3.15
N GLU A 37 4.50 7.08 -3.69
CA GLU A 37 4.55 7.45 -5.10
C GLU A 37 5.18 8.84 -5.23
N LEU A 38 6.29 8.97 -5.96
CA LEU A 38 6.77 10.26 -6.43
C LEU A 38 5.85 10.73 -7.57
N ASN A 39 4.90 11.58 -7.23
CA ASN A 39 3.85 12.03 -8.13
C ASN A 39 4.26 13.25 -8.95
N GLY A 40 5.16 14.09 -8.42
CA GLY A 40 5.62 15.29 -9.10
C GLY A 40 6.92 15.84 -8.57
N ALA A 41 7.67 16.51 -9.44
CA ALA A 41 8.79 17.37 -9.09
C ALA A 41 8.67 18.65 -9.91
N GLN A 42 8.53 19.79 -9.26
CA GLN A 42 8.33 21.09 -9.92
C GLN A 42 9.18 22.18 -9.26
N PRO A 43 9.75 23.12 -10.04
CA PRO A 43 10.40 24.29 -9.48
C PRO A 43 9.45 25.04 -8.54
N SER A 44 10.00 25.55 -7.44
CA SER A 44 9.32 26.45 -6.50
C SER A 44 10.24 27.62 -6.15
N GLU A 45 9.69 28.65 -5.50
CA GLU A 45 10.46 29.83 -5.07
C GLU A 45 11.67 29.48 -4.19
N LYS A 46 11.60 28.35 -3.45
CA LYS A 46 12.64 27.92 -2.53
C LYS A 46 13.64 26.96 -3.18
N GLY A 47 13.32 26.34 -4.31
CA GLY A 47 14.14 25.29 -4.93
C GLY A 47 13.26 24.26 -5.62
N CYS A 48 13.35 23.00 -5.20
CA CYS A 48 12.58 21.92 -5.81
C CYS A 48 11.44 21.43 -4.93
N ARG A 49 10.20 21.48 -5.44
CA ARG A 49 9.04 20.90 -4.77
C ARG A 49 8.82 19.48 -5.22
N LEU A 50 8.95 18.53 -4.31
CA LEU A 50 8.54 17.15 -4.53
C LEU A 50 7.12 16.94 -4.01
N THR A 51 6.29 16.29 -4.80
CA THR A 51 4.93 15.87 -4.43
C THR A 51 4.89 14.36 -4.34
N PHE A 52 4.48 13.85 -3.19
CA PHE A 52 4.31 12.43 -2.93
C PHE A 52 2.84 12.10 -2.68
N VAL A 53 2.39 10.97 -3.21
CA VAL A 53 1.13 10.32 -2.82
C VAL A 53 1.49 9.09 -2.00
N VAL A 54 0.97 9.02 -0.78
CA VAL A 54 1.28 7.94 0.16
C VAL A 54 0.00 7.18 0.48
N ASN A 55 0.03 5.86 0.40
CA ASN A 55 -1.06 4.99 0.84
C ASN A 55 -0.55 4.07 1.95
N ASN A 56 -1.15 4.18 3.14
CA ASN A 56 -0.88 3.25 4.23
C ASN A 56 -1.89 2.11 4.21
N ALA A 57 -1.47 0.93 3.80
CA ALA A 57 -2.24 -0.31 3.89
C ALA A 57 -1.49 -1.35 4.74
N LEU A 58 -0.80 -0.90 5.80
CA LEU A 58 -0.07 -1.79 6.71
C LEU A 58 -0.97 -2.52 7.72
N GLY A 59 -2.24 -2.13 7.84
CA GLY A 59 -3.20 -2.71 8.78
C GLY A 59 -3.25 -1.99 10.13
N ALA A 60 -2.48 -0.91 10.33
CA ALA A 60 -2.52 -0.07 11.52
C ALA A 60 -2.17 1.39 11.19
N ASP A 61 -2.62 2.31 12.04
CA ASP A 61 -2.26 3.72 11.93
C ASP A 61 -0.77 3.91 12.21
N LEU A 62 -0.11 4.74 11.40
CA LEU A 62 1.20 5.27 11.74
C LEU A 62 0.99 6.64 12.37
N THR A 63 1.40 6.83 13.62
CA THR A 63 1.34 8.14 14.28
C THR A 63 2.46 9.07 13.81
N LYS A 64 3.55 8.51 13.26
CA LYS A 64 4.62 9.24 12.59
C LYS A 64 5.35 8.34 11.60
N ALA A 65 5.63 8.86 10.41
CA ALA A 65 6.50 8.23 9.42
C ALA A 65 7.45 9.27 8.81
N ALA A 66 8.75 9.01 8.87
CA ALA A 66 9.75 9.86 8.25
C ALA A 66 10.82 9.01 7.55
N PHE A 67 11.27 9.47 6.39
CA PHE A 67 12.21 8.74 5.54
C PHE A 67 13.39 9.63 5.20
N GLU A 68 14.60 9.09 5.35
CA GLU A 68 15.78 9.69 4.73
C GLU A 68 15.78 9.38 3.24
N ILE A 69 15.94 10.43 2.44
CA ILE A 69 16.01 10.32 0.99
C ILE A 69 17.34 10.84 0.47
N ALA A 70 17.86 10.17 -0.56
CA ALA A 70 19.00 10.60 -1.34
C ALA A 70 18.53 11.08 -2.71
N LEU A 71 18.92 12.31 -3.08
CA LEU A 71 18.73 12.86 -4.41
C LEU A 71 20.02 12.69 -5.19
N PHE A 72 19.90 12.10 -6.38
CA PHE A 72 21.01 11.98 -7.33
C PHE A 72 20.81 12.96 -8.49
N ASN A 73 21.90 13.58 -8.89
CA ASN A 73 21.92 14.49 -10.03
C ASN A 73 22.14 13.76 -11.37
N ASP A 74 22.32 14.54 -12.44
CA ASP A 74 22.61 14.10 -13.81
C ASP A 74 23.95 13.39 -13.98
N ALA A 75 24.92 13.63 -13.10
CA ALA A 75 26.16 12.85 -13.05
C ALA A 75 26.00 11.50 -12.31
N GLY A 76 24.81 11.19 -11.80
CA GLY A 76 24.56 9.95 -11.06
C GLY A 76 25.19 9.93 -9.67
N VAL A 77 25.62 11.08 -9.14
CA VAL A 77 26.16 11.21 -7.78
C VAL A 77 25.11 11.78 -6.85
N VAL A 78 25.24 11.49 -5.55
CA VAL A 78 24.37 12.05 -4.51
C VAL A 78 24.62 13.55 -4.42
N ASP A 79 23.60 14.33 -4.71
CA ASP A 79 23.60 15.79 -4.57
C ASP A 79 23.15 16.19 -3.16
N ARG A 80 22.23 15.43 -2.57
CA ARG A 80 21.65 15.72 -1.27
C ARG A 80 21.14 14.48 -0.54
N LEU A 81 21.34 14.47 0.78
CA LEU A 81 20.60 13.63 1.72
C LEU A 81 19.69 14.53 2.58
N THR A 82 18.45 14.12 2.79
CA THR A 82 17.51 14.87 3.63
C THR A 82 16.44 13.94 4.20
N VAL A 83 15.88 14.28 5.36
CA VAL A 83 14.74 13.57 5.94
C VAL A 83 13.44 14.27 5.56
N LEU A 84 12.47 13.50 5.08
CA LEU A 84 11.11 13.97 4.82
C LEU A 84 10.15 13.39 5.85
N ASP A 85 9.49 14.27 6.61
CA ASP A 85 8.49 13.90 7.61
C ASP A 85 7.07 13.89 6.99
N PHE A 86 6.52 12.69 6.79
CA PHE A 86 5.18 12.47 6.25
C PHE A 86 4.09 12.57 7.32
N LYS A 87 4.49 12.77 8.58
CA LYS A 87 3.64 12.87 9.77
C LYS A 87 2.83 11.60 9.98
N ASP A 88 1.62 11.75 10.50
CA ASP A 88 0.65 10.68 10.65
C ASP A 88 0.19 10.14 9.29
N LEU A 89 0.03 8.82 9.20
CA LEU A 89 -0.52 8.12 8.06
C LEU A 89 -1.58 7.13 8.56
N PRO A 90 -2.86 7.52 8.61
CA PRO A 90 -3.93 6.63 9.04
C PRO A 90 -4.09 5.42 8.10
N ASN A 91 -4.43 4.28 8.68
CA ASN A 91 -4.63 3.03 7.94
C ASN A 91 -5.76 3.16 6.90
N GLY A 92 -5.53 2.56 5.74
CA GLY A 92 -6.46 2.57 4.61
C GLY A 92 -6.65 3.95 3.97
N LYS A 93 -5.86 4.97 4.34
CA LYS A 93 -5.95 6.31 3.78
C LYS A 93 -4.81 6.59 2.81
N THR A 94 -5.14 7.44 1.84
CA THR A 94 -4.17 8.03 0.92
C THR A 94 -3.97 9.50 1.28
N LYS A 95 -2.71 9.94 1.39
CA LYS A 95 -2.32 11.31 1.73
C LYS A 95 -1.42 11.87 0.64
N VAL A 96 -1.67 13.11 0.23
CA VAL A 96 -0.78 13.86 -0.66
C VAL A 96 0.07 14.79 0.19
N THR A 97 1.39 14.67 0.09
CA THR A 97 2.34 15.49 0.86
C THR A 97 3.31 16.18 -0.10
N ARG A 98 3.67 17.43 0.20
CA ARG A 98 4.62 18.21 -0.60
C ARG A 98 5.77 18.67 0.27
N PHE A 99 6.97 18.59 -0.28
CA PHE A 99 8.20 19.02 0.39
C PHE A 99 8.95 19.99 -0.52
N ASP A 100 9.30 21.16 0.00
CA ASP A 100 10.17 22.11 -0.68
C ASP A 100 11.62 21.89 -0.25
N LEU A 101 12.45 21.47 -1.20
CA LEU A 101 13.88 21.25 -1.00
C LEU A 101 14.64 22.51 -1.38
N ALA A 102 15.00 23.28 -0.35
CA ALA A 102 15.63 24.59 -0.54
C ALA A 102 16.95 24.49 -1.32
N GLY A 103 17.13 25.28 -2.37
CA GLY A 103 18.36 25.29 -3.18
C GLY A 103 18.59 24.05 -4.06
N THR A 104 17.64 23.11 -4.13
CA THR A 104 17.70 22.01 -5.12
C THR A 104 17.15 22.49 -6.46
N ASP A 105 17.88 22.26 -7.54
CA ASP A 105 17.40 22.46 -8.90
C ASP A 105 16.62 21.21 -9.38
N CYS A 106 15.31 21.32 -9.54
CA CYS A 106 14.48 20.20 -10.01
C CYS A 106 14.94 19.65 -11.36
N ALA A 107 15.48 20.50 -12.24
CA ALA A 107 15.90 20.06 -13.56
C ALA A 107 17.08 19.10 -13.49
N LYS A 108 17.86 19.10 -12.40
CA LYS A 108 19.02 18.22 -12.20
C LYS A 108 18.69 16.92 -11.49
N VAL A 109 17.54 16.80 -10.83
CA VAL A 109 17.18 15.58 -10.11
C VAL A 109 16.89 14.46 -11.12
N ARG A 110 17.61 13.34 -11.01
CA ARG A 110 17.43 12.16 -11.86
C ARG A 110 16.99 10.91 -11.11
N ARG A 111 17.35 10.82 -9.83
CA ARG A 111 16.89 9.74 -8.97
C ARG A 111 16.58 10.26 -7.58
N VAL A 112 15.50 9.76 -7.00
CA VAL A 112 15.22 9.84 -5.58
C VAL A 112 15.30 8.41 -5.03
N LEU A 113 16.05 8.20 -3.96
CA LEU A 113 16.16 6.92 -3.27
C LEU A 113 15.68 7.09 -1.83
N ILE A 114 14.87 6.17 -1.33
CA ILE A 114 14.58 6.04 0.10
C ILE A 114 15.70 5.23 0.73
N ASN A 115 16.55 5.87 1.53
CA ASN A 115 17.71 5.21 2.14
C ASN A 115 17.31 4.45 3.40
N SER A 116 16.46 5.06 4.23
CA SER A 116 15.97 4.46 5.47
C SER A 116 14.67 5.11 5.93
N ALA A 117 13.91 4.40 6.78
CA ALA A 117 12.90 5.02 7.62
C ALA A 117 13.58 5.51 8.89
N THR A 118 13.62 6.82 9.10
CA THR A 118 14.15 7.42 10.33
C THR A 118 13.13 7.38 11.45
N GLU A 119 11.83 7.32 11.11
CA GLU A 119 10.72 7.14 12.03
C GLU A 119 9.66 6.23 11.40
N CYS A 120 9.12 5.31 12.20
CA CYS A 120 7.98 4.46 11.85
C CYS A 120 7.22 4.12 13.13
N ALA A 121 6.48 5.10 13.66
CA ALA A 121 5.79 4.97 14.93
C ALA A 121 4.38 4.44 14.73
N SER A 122 4.05 3.34 15.39
CA SER A 122 2.73 2.73 15.43
C SER A 122 2.57 1.90 16.70
N SER A 123 1.34 1.72 17.17
CA SER A 123 1.00 0.74 18.19
C SER A 123 0.63 -0.63 17.63
N GLY A 124 0.44 -0.75 16.30
CA GLY A 124 -0.09 -1.96 15.66
C GLY A 124 0.83 -2.63 14.64
N VAL A 125 1.99 -2.05 14.34
CA VAL A 125 3.03 -2.66 13.48
C VAL A 125 4.42 -2.46 14.05
N GLU A 126 5.31 -3.40 13.75
CA GLU A 126 6.73 -3.34 14.12
C GLU A 126 7.44 -2.14 13.46
N PRO A 127 8.43 -1.50 14.11
CA PRO A 127 9.13 -0.32 13.56
C PRO A 127 9.78 -0.54 12.18
N SER A 128 10.19 -1.77 11.87
CA SER A 128 10.78 -2.11 10.57
C SER A 128 9.76 -2.23 9.43
N ALA A 129 8.47 -2.18 9.72
CA ALA A 129 7.40 -2.39 8.75
C ALA A 129 7.44 -1.34 7.62
N CYS A 130 7.71 -0.07 7.94
CA CYS A 130 7.75 0.99 6.94
C CYS A 130 8.75 0.74 5.82
N MET A 131 9.90 0.10 6.09
CA MET A 131 10.88 -0.27 5.06
C MET A 131 10.60 -1.65 4.47
N ARG A 132 10.32 -2.66 5.31
CA ARG A 132 10.12 -4.05 4.84
C ARG A 132 8.92 -4.22 3.93
N LYS A 133 7.93 -3.34 4.05
CA LYS A 133 6.69 -3.33 3.27
C LYS A 133 6.58 -2.12 2.35
N LEU A 134 7.68 -1.39 2.17
CA LEU A 134 7.71 -0.23 1.28
C LEU A 134 7.58 -0.67 -0.18
N LYS A 135 6.68 -0.03 -0.89
CA LYS A 135 6.62 -0.05 -2.34
C LYS A 135 6.81 1.37 -2.86
N THR A 136 7.74 1.56 -3.78
CA THR A 136 8.02 2.85 -4.42
C THR A 136 7.48 2.87 -5.84
N GLU A 137 6.79 3.95 -6.20
CA GLU A 137 6.23 4.17 -7.54
C GLU A 137 6.55 5.60 -8.02
N THR A 138 6.60 5.85 -9.32
CA THR A 138 6.82 7.21 -9.84
C THR A 138 5.89 7.47 -11.01
N LYS A 139 5.34 8.69 -11.06
CA LYS A 139 4.61 9.23 -12.23
C LYS A 139 5.42 10.29 -12.97
N THR A 140 6.68 10.47 -12.58
CA THR A 140 7.60 11.44 -13.18
C THR A 140 8.61 10.74 -14.09
N GLY A 141 9.45 11.53 -14.77
CA GLY A 141 10.66 11.01 -15.42
C GLY A 141 11.84 10.76 -14.48
N ILE A 142 11.66 10.99 -13.17
CA ILE A 142 12.70 10.77 -12.14
C ILE A 142 12.56 9.34 -11.62
N ALA A 143 13.67 8.59 -11.63
CA ALA A 143 13.70 7.25 -11.06
C ALA A 143 13.46 7.31 -9.54
N PHE A 144 12.62 6.43 -9.01
CA PHE A 144 12.31 6.37 -7.58
C PHE A 144 12.38 4.93 -7.07
N GLY A 145 13.09 4.73 -5.96
CA GLY A 145 13.36 3.40 -5.43
C GLY A 145 13.86 3.40 -4.00
N VAL A 146 14.19 2.21 -3.53
CA VAL A 146 15.01 1.94 -2.33
C VAL A 146 16.45 1.63 -2.73
#